data_AF-A0AAN6QXB5-F1
#
_entry.id   AF-A0AAN6QXB5-F1
#
_cell.length_a   1.000
_cell.length_b   1.000
_cell.length_c   1.000
_cell.angle_alpha   90.00
_cell.angle_beta   90.00
_cell.angle_gamma   90.00
#
_symmetry.space_group_name_H-M   'P 1'
#
loop_
_entity.id
_entity.type
_entity.pdbx_description
1 polymer ?
#
loop_
_entity_poly.entity_id
_entity_poly.type
_entity_poly.pdbx_seq_one_letter_code
_entity_poly.pdbx_strand_id
1 'polypeptide(L)'
;MAPNPEARPRIFPNNRWKPPKRLGNNWKWPATTYYHDGQTTIVGTLPRTAQRYKQYSVYHDHAYIWAVDLDASLEKVGDGRDDSADRVEADVERQVGEVDNHDWATLTFHELSRYRSYAGLHLESQHLHLRNETQIWPEQILPDTYRATQSTPVQGYGGLVGELPLLIGLMALALPSNFVQTGLPSCMANPWRVYPVSQLRERQAGSTDGVW
;
A
#
# COMPACT_ATOMS: atom_id res chain seq x y z
N MET A 1 7.99 8.70 -3.43
CA MET A 1 8.49 8.35 -4.78
C MET A 1 7.88 9.35 -5.76
N ALA A 2 8.55 9.65 -6.87
CA ALA A 2 8.02 10.51 -7.93
C ALA A 2 8.22 9.84 -9.28
N PRO A 3 7.32 10.04 -10.26
CA PRO A 3 7.61 9.64 -11.63
C PRO A 3 8.76 10.48 -12.20
N ASN A 4 9.56 9.90 -13.10
CA ASN A 4 10.55 10.65 -13.87
C ASN A 4 9.81 11.73 -14.71
N PRO A 5 10.13 13.03 -14.54
CA PRO A 5 9.46 14.12 -15.26
C PRO A 5 9.72 14.11 -16.77
N GLU A 6 10.80 13.46 -17.23
CA GLU A 6 11.14 13.35 -18.66
C GLU A 6 10.49 12.12 -19.33
N ALA A 7 9.95 11.19 -18.53
CA ALA A 7 9.29 10.01 -19.05
C ALA A 7 7.87 10.35 -19.54
N ARG A 8 7.46 9.74 -20.66
CA ARG A 8 6.08 9.85 -21.14
C ARG A 8 5.11 9.28 -20.08
N PRO A 9 4.12 10.05 -19.60
CA PRO A 9 3.16 9.55 -18.64
C PRO A 9 2.31 8.41 -19.23
N ARG A 10 2.04 7.40 -18.40
CA ARG A 10 1.05 6.37 -18.73
C ARG A 10 -0.33 6.88 -18.33
N ILE A 11 -1.31 6.72 -19.20
CA ILE A 11 -2.69 7.17 -18.96
C ILE A 11 -3.68 6.08 -19.40
N PHE A 12 -4.79 5.96 -18.68
CA PHE A 12 -5.95 5.19 -19.11
C PHE A 12 -6.67 5.88 -20.27
N PRO A 13 -7.52 5.18 -21.05
CA PRO A 13 -8.34 5.79 -22.11
C PRO A 13 -9.23 6.95 -21.63
N ASN A 14 -9.58 6.99 -20.34
CA ASN A 14 -10.33 8.07 -19.71
C ASN A 14 -9.44 9.23 -19.21
N ASN A 15 -8.19 9.32 -19.69
CA ASN A 15 -7.21 10.35 -19.34
C ASN A 15 -6.76 10.38 -17.87
N ARG A 16 -7.04 9.32 -17.10
CA ARG A 16 -6.53 9.15 -15.73
C ARG A 16 -5.08 8.65 -15.76
N TRP A 17 -4.24 9.17 -14.87
CA TRP A 17 -2.84 8.76 -14.78
C TRP A 17 -2.67 7.31 -14.29
N LYS A 18 -1.62 6.65 -14.79
CA LYS A 18 -1.16 5.32 -14.38
C LYS A 18 0.28 5.40 -13.86
N PRO A 19 0.63 4.62 -12.82
CA PRO A 19 2.00 4.57 -12.33
C PRO A 19 2.98 4.00 -13.37
N PRO A 20 4.24 4.47 -13.40
CA PRO A 20 5.24 3.98 -14.34
C PRO A 20 5.63 2.53 -14.08
N LYS A 21 5.83 1.74 -15.15
CA LYS A 21 6.28 0.34 -15.06
C LYS A 21 7.76 0.14 -15.35
N ARG A 22 8.28 0.91 -16.30
CA ARG A 22 9.64 0.79 -16.81
C ARG A 22 10.67 1.18 -15.75
N LEU A 23 11.74 0.39 -15.63
CA LEU A 23 12.88 0.70 -14.79
C LEU A 23 13.47 2.08 -15.17
N GLY A 24 13.77 2.90 -14.17
CA GLY A 24 14.27 4.27 -14.36
C GLY A 24 13.19 5.34 -14.48
N ASN A 25 11.91 4.96 -14.63
CA ASN A 25 10.79 5.92 -14.67
C ASN A 25 10.20 6.21 -13.29
N ASN A 26 10.66 5.53 -12.24
CA ASN A 26 10.31 5.80 -10.85
C ASN A 26 11.54 6.31 -10.10
N TRP A 27 11.45 7.50 -9.50
CA TRP A 27 12.53 8.13 -8.76
C TRP A 27 12.26 8.10 -7.26
N LYS A 28 13.30 7.70 -6.52
CA LYS A 28 13.31 7.68 -5.06
C LYS A 28 13.93 8.97 -4.55
N TRP A 29 13.22 9.67 -3.66
CA TRP A 29 13.85 10.71 -2.83
C TRP A 29 14.70 10.05 -1.75
N PRO A 30 15.74 10.72 -1.23
CA PRO A 30 16.54 10.19 -0.12
C PRO A 30 15.63 9.88 1.07
N ALA A 31 15.57 8.62 1.46
CA ALA A 31 14.94 8.21 2.70
C ALA A 31 15.96 8.38 3.82
N THR A 32 15.71 9.29 4.75
CA THR A 32 16.68 9.66 5.80
C THR A 32 16.33 9.12 7.18
N THR A 33 15.15 8.51 7.37
CA THR A 33 14.66 8.17 8.71
C THR A 33 13.96 6.82 8.74
N TYR A 34 14.39 5.96 9.68
CA TYR A 34 13.81 4.66 9.98
C TYR A 34 13.14 4.68 11.35
N TYR A 35 12.08 3.88 11.49
CA TYR A 35 11.28 3.79 12.71
C TYR A 35 11.11 2.34 13.11
N HIS A 36 11.38 2.03 14.38
CA HIS A 36 11.32 0.68 14.92
C HIS A 36 11.09 0.78 16.43
N ASP A 37 10.26 -0.10 17.00
CA ASP A 37 10.10 -0.26 18.46
C ASP A 37 9.90 1.04 19.26
N GLY A 38 9.15 2.01 18.71
CA GLY A 38 8.92 3.33 19.31
C GLY A 38 10.13 4.29 19.25
N GLN A 39 11.20 3.88 18.58
CA GLN A 39 12.42 4.66 18.33
C GLN A 39 12.49 5.16 16.89
N THR A 40 13.18 6.29 16.74
CA THR A 40 13.53 6.88 15.44
C THR A 40 15.04 6.84 15.27
N THR A 41 15.52 6.40 14.11
CA THR A 41 16.94 6.45 13.77
C THR A 41 17.12 7.17 12.44
N ILE A 42 17.89 8.25 12.44
CA ILE A 42 18.40 8.89 11.23
C ILE A 42 19.67 8.12 10.87
N VAL A 43 19.58 7.26 9.87
CA VAL A 43 20.55 6.18 9.67
C VAL A 43 21.53 6.53 8.54
N GLY A 44 22.83 6.58 8.85
CA GLY A 44 23.89 6.42 7.86
C GLY A 44 24.12 4.96 7.45
N THR A 45 23.95 4.00 8.36
CA THR A 45 23.97 2.53 8.12
C THR A 45 23.09 1.76 9.11
N LEU A 46 22.24 0.84 8.63
CA LEU A 46 21.31 0.05 9.45
C LEU A 46 22.08 -0.93 10.36
N PRO A 47 21.52 -1.30 11.54
CA PRO A 47 22.09 -2.37 12.36
C PRO A 47 22.27 -3.65 11.53
N ARG A 48 23.40 -4.35 11.69
CA ARG A 48 23.71 -5.56 10.90
C ARG A 48 22.68 -6.69 11.08
N THR A 49 21.94 -6.68 12.18
CA THR A 49 20.89 -7.64 12.51
C THR A 49 19.52 -7.25 11.94
N ALA A 50 19.38 -6.04 11.39
CA ALA A 50 18.12 -5.60 10.81
C ALA A 50 17.81 -6.40 9.55
N GLN A 51 16.62 -6.97 9.50
CA GLN A 51 16.10 -7.64 8.32
C GLN A 51 14.97 -6.82 7.73
N ARG A 52 14.94 -6.72 6.40
CA ARG A 52 13.82 -6.09 5.71
C ARG A 52 12.57 -6.95 5.92
N TYR A 53 11.57 -6.38 6.60
CA TYR A 53 10.29 -7.05 6.79
C TYR A 53 9.51 -7.17 5.46
N LYS A 54 9.20 -6.03 4.85
CA LYS A 54 8.47 -5.91 3.57
C LYS A 54 8.67 -4.52 2.99
N GLN A 55 8.42 -4.33 1.70
CA GLN A 55 8.66 -3.04 1.05
C GLN A 55 7.60 -2.75 -0.02
N TYR A 56 6.94 -1.61 0.10
CA TYR A 56 6.05 -1.09 -0.94
C TYR A 56 6.62 0.16 -1.61
N SER A 57 6.43 0.24 -2.91
CA SER A 57 6.40 1.51 -3.64
C SER A 57 4.95 1.96 -3.74
N VAL A 58 4.67 3.24 -3.45
CA VAL A 58 3.30 3.78 -3.38
C VAL A 58 3.21 5.09 -4.15
N TYR A 59 2.14 5.22 -4.93
CA TYR A 59 1.70 6.47 -5.56
C TYR A 59 0.27 6.80 -5.15
N HIS A 60 -0.05 8.09 -5.15
CA HIS A 60 -1.41 8.59 -5.03
C HIS A 60 -1.71 9.49 -6.23
N ASP A 61 -2.84 9.25 -6.89
CA ASP A 61 -3.36 10.11 -7.94
C ASP A 61 -4.89 10.15 -7.88
N HIS A 62 -5.44 11.37 -7.89
CA HIS A 62 -6.88 11.65 -7.76
C HIS A 62 -7.52 10.94 -6.55
N ALA A 63 -8.19 9.82 -6.79
CA ALA A 63 -8.89 9.03 -5.78
C ALA A 63 -8.28 7.63 -5.56
N TYR A 64 -7.13 7.35 -6.19
CA TYR A 64 -6.52 6.03 -6.21
C TYR A 64 -5.16 6.04 -5.51
N ILE A 65 -4.96 5.02 -4.69
CA ILE A 65 -3.69 4.68 -4.06
C ILE A 65 -3.19 3.43 -4.76
N TRP A 66 -2.09 3.58 -5.49
CA TRP A 66 -1.40 2.52 -6.20
C TRP A 66 -0.22 2.03 -5.37
N ALA A 67 -0.03 0.72 -5.27
CA ALA A 67 1.13 0.15 -4.62
C ALA A 67 1.60 -1.14 -5.30
N VAL A 68 2.88 -1.44 -5.13
CA VAL A 68 3.53 -2.68 -5.57
C VAL A 68 4.57 -3.11 -4.55
N ASP A 69 4.61 -4.40 -4.24
CA ASP A 69 5.46 -5.01 -3.20
C ASP A 69 6.91 -5.21 -3.65
N LEU A 70 7.56 -4.13 -4.11
CA LEU A 70 8.97 -4.08 -4.49
C LEU A 70 9.52 -2.63 -4.47
N ASP A 71 10.83 -2.44 -4.68
CA ASP A 71 11.41 -1.12 -4.93
C ASP A 71 11.28 -0.74 -6.42
N ALA A 72 10.23 -0.02 -6.80
CA ALA A 72 9.97 0.32 -8.20
C ALA A 72 11.02 1.27 -8.80
N SER A 73 11.91 1.84 -7.96
CA SER A 73 13.06 2.63 -8.42
C SER A 73 14.28 1.78 -8.79
N LEU A 74 14.36 0.55 -8.30
CA LEU A 74 15.46 -0.39 -8.54
C LEU A 74 15.05 -1.56 -9.42
N GLU A 75 13.75 -1.86 -9.48
CA GLU A 75 13.19 -3.02 -10.15
C GLU A 75 12.11 -2.60 -11.15
N LYS A 76 12.05 -3.30 -12.29
CA LYS A 76 10.95 -3.17 -13.26
C LYS A 76 9.67 -3.67 -12.59
N VAL A 77 8.58 -2.93 -12.71
CA VAL A 77 7.26 -3.39 -12.25
C VAL A 77 6.66 -4.28 -13.34
N GLY A 78 5.97 -5.35 -12.94
CA GLY A 78 5.33 -6.31 -13.84
C GLY A 78 4.53 -5.62 -14.95
N ASP A 79 4.56 -6.20 -16.15
CA ASP A 79 3.76 -5.71 -17.26
C ASP A 79 2.29 -6.11 -17.11
N GLY A 80 2.00 -7.24 -16.46
CA GLY A 80 0.70 -7.73 -15.94
C GLY A 80 -0.51 -7.73 -16.89
N ARG A 81 -0.32 -7.27 -18.13
CA ARG A 81 -1.33 -6.93 -19.14
C ARG A 81 -2.48 -6.07 -18.59
N ASP A 82 -2.21 -4.78 -18.47
CA ASP A 82 -3.26 -3.75 -18.39
C ASP A 82 -3.47 -3.12 -19.78
N ASP A 83 -4.64 -3.37 -20.38
CA ASP A 83 -5.16 -2.79 -21.62
C ASP A 83 -4.50 -3.22 -22.94
N SER A 84 -5.34 -3.43 -23.95
CA SER A 84 -4.97 -3.81 -25.33
C SER A 84 -4.01 -2.83 -26.01
N ALA A 85 -3.94 -1.59 -25.55
CA ALA A 85 -3.09 -0.53 -26.10
C ALA A 85 -1.63 -0.62 -25.60
N ASP A 86 -1.39 -1.08 -24.37
CA ASP A 86 -0.04 -1.22 -23.81
C ASP A 86 0.67 -2.51 -24.32
N ARG A 87 -0.06 -3.42 -24.98
CA ARG A 87 0.49 -4.66 -25.56
C ARG A 87 1.57 -4.40 -26.61
N VAL A 88 1.43 -3.34 -27.40
CA VAL A 88 2.33 -3.09 -28.53
C VAL A 88 3.72 -2.65 -28.06
N GLU A 89 3.83 -1.98 -26.91
CA GLU A 89 5.14 -1.64 -26.33
C GLU A 89 5.70 -2.78 -25.45
N ALA A 90 4.84 -3.49 -24.72
CA ALA A 90 5.28 -4.60 -23.86
C ALA A 90 5.93 -5.77 -24.64
N ASP A 91 5.43 -6.08 -25.84
CA ASP A 91 5.97 -7.15 -26.69
C ASP A 91 7.34 -6.78 -27.32
N VAL A 92 7.71 -5.49 -27.38
CA VAL A 92 9.00 -5.03 -27.93
C VAL A 92 10.13 -5.09 -26.90
N GLU A 93 9.81 -4.98 -25.60
CA GLU A 93 10.81 -4.92 -24.52
C GLU A 93 11.06 -6.26 -23.81
N ARG A 94 10.30 -7.32 -24.10
CA ARG A 94 10.43 -8.61 -23.41
C ARG A 94 11.67 -9.39 -23.88
N GLN A 95 12.71 -9.41 -23.07
CA GLN A 95 13.84 -10.34 -23.26
C GLN A 95 13.45 -11.74 -22.76
N VAL A 96 13.88 -12.77 -23.48
CA VAL A 96 13.63 -14.19 -23.12
C VAL A 96 14.25 -14.46 -21.75
N GLY A 97 13.41 -14.70 -20.73
CA GLY A 97 13.84 -15.03 -19.36
C GLY A 97 13.43 -14.04 -18.26
N GLU A 98 12.68 -12.97 -18.57
CA GLU A 98 12.12 -12.09 -17.53
C GLU A 98 11.09 -12.84 -16.65
N VAL A 99 11.29 -12.75 -15.33
CA VAL A 99 10.32 -13.20 -14.31
C VAL A 99 9.17 -12.20 -14.25
N ASP A 100 7.93 -12.67 -14.16
CA ASP A 100 6.76 -11.80 -13.93
C ASP A 100 6.89 -11.15 -12.55
N ASN A 101 7.43 -9.94 -12.51
CA ASN A 101 7.44 -9.10 -11.31
C ASN A 101 6.00 -8.71 -10.93
N HIS A 102 5.79 -8.38 -9.66
CA HIS A 102 4.49 -7.89 -9.20
C HIS A 102 4.06 -6.63 -9.98
N ASP A 103 2.78 -6.53 -10.31
CA ASP A 103 2.20 -5.36 -10.98
C ASP A 103 1.62 -4.37 -9.94
N TRP A 104 1.41 -3.13 -10.36
CA TRP A 104 0.69 -2.12 -9.61
C TRP A 104 -0.73 -2.59 -9.30
N ALA A 105 -1.10 -2.53 -8.03
CA ALA A 105 -2.45 -2.78 -7.56
C ALA A 105 -2.98 -1.57 -6.80
N THR A 106 -4.30 -1.45 -6.75
CA THR A 106 -4.94 -0.45 -5.90
C THR A 106 -5.08 -0.99 -4.46
N LEU A 107 -5.11 -0.06 -3.50
CA LEU A 107 -5.48 -0.37 -2.12
C LEU A 107 -6.83 -1.11 -2.09
N THR A 108 -6.89 -2.20 -1.33
CA THR A 108 -8.11 -2.99 -1.11
C THR A 108 -8.19 -3.41 0.35
N PHE A 109 -9.35 -3.93 0.75
CA PHE A 109 -9.68 -4.28 2.12
C PHE A 109 -10.28 -5.68 2.21
N HIS A 110 -9.99 -6.34 3.31
CA HIS A 110 -10.68 -7.55 3.76
C HIS A 110 -11.34 -7.26 5.11
N GLU A 111 -12.55 -7.76 5.30
CA GLU A 111 -13.26 -7.63 6.57
C GLU A 111 -12.72 -8.63 7.59
N LEU A 112 -12.27 -8.12 8.74
CA LEU A 112 -11.85 -8.93 9.87
C LEU A 112 -12.94 -9.06 10.92
N SER A 113 -12.78 -10.10 11.75
CA SER A 113 -13.55 -10.24 12.98
C SER A 113 -13.47 -8.98 13.87
N ARG A 114 -14.56 -8.73 14.59
CA ARG A 114 -14.79 -7.50 15.39
C ARG A 114 -14.91 -6.23 14.55
N TYR A 115 -15.39 -6.35 13.31
CA TYR A 115 -15.73 -5.21 12.45
C TYR A 115 -14.55 -4.25 12.23
N ARG A 116 -13.39 -4.83 11.96
CA ARG A 116 -12.17 -4.12 11.57
C ARG A 116 -11.89 -4.40 10.11
N SER A 117 -11.22 -3.48 9.43
CA SER A 117 -10.76 -3.71 8.06
C SER A 117 -9.26 -4.00 8.06
N TYR A 118 -8.84 -4.97 7.25
CA TYR A 118 -7.45 -5.23 6.92
C TYR A 118 -7.12 -4.57 5.59
N ALA A 119 -6.16 -3.64 5.56
CA ALA A 119 -5.67 -2.95 4.38
C ALA A 119 -4.53 -3.72 3.70
N GLY A 120 -4.65 -3.98 2.40
CA GLY A 120 -3.65 -4.67 1.61
C GLY A 120 -3.87 -4.51 0.11
N LEU A 121 -3.29 -5.42 -0.66
CA LEU A 121 -3.43 -5.50 -2.12
C LEU A 121 -4.17 -6.79 -2.50
N HIS A 122 -4.90 -6.75 -3.61
CA HIS A 122 -5.64 -7.89 -4.16
C HIS A 122 -6.62 -8.55 -3.16
N LEU A 123 -7.25 -7.74 -2.31
CA LEU A 123 -8.26 -8.18 -1.35
C LEU A 123 -9.68 -8.03 -1.95
N GLU A 124 -10.69 -8.38 -1.15
CA GLU A 124 -12.07 -8.59 -1.58
C GLU A 124 -12.84 -7.30 -1.88
N SER A 125 -12.54 -6.22 -1.16
CA SER A 125 -13.31 -4.96 -1.24
C SER A 125 -12.43 -3.78 -1.60
N GLN A 126 -12.95 -2.87 -2.41
CA GLN A 126 -12.32 -1.56 -2.62
C GLN A 126 -12.65 -0.56 -1.51
N HIS A 127 -13.68 -0.84 -0.70
CA HIS A 127 -14.15 0.07 0.34
C HIS A 127 -13.78 -0.44 1.73
N LEU A 128 -13.48 0.49 2.63
CA LEU A 128 -13.46 0.19 4.06
C LEU A 128 -14.81 -0.43 4.46
N HIS A 129 -14.80 -1.50 5.25
CA HIS A 129 -16.04 -2.21 5.53
C HIS A 129 -16.99 -1.38 6.41
N LEU A 130 -16.47 -0.88 7.52
CA LEU A 130 -17.22 -0.16 8.55
C LEU A 130 -16.36 0.97 9.13
N ARG A 131 -16.98 2.10 9.44
CA ARG A 131 -16.38 3.15 10.28
C ARG A 131 -17.21 3.38 11.53
N ASN A 132 -16.55 3.77 12.62
CA ASN A 132 -17.28 4.36 13.74
C ASN A 132 -17.59 5.83 13.46
N GLU A 133 -18.79 6.29 13.81
CA GLU A 133 -19.28 7.66 13.52
C GLU A 133 -18.44 8.77 14.17
N THR A 134 -17.75 8.47 15.26
CA THR A 134 -16.86 9.41 15.96
C THR A 134 -15.45 9.48 15.36
N GLN A 135 -15.11 8.60 14.43
CA GLN A 135 -13.79 8.54 13.83
C GLN A 135 -13.67 9.48 12.64
N ILE A 136 -12.73 10.41 12.73
CA ILE A 136 -12.36 11.33 11.64
C ILE A 136 -11.23 10.79 10.76
N TRP A 137 -10.41 9.88 11.29
CA TRP A 137 -9.22 9.38 10.60
C TRP A 137 -9.49 8.77 9.22
N PRO A 138 -10.62 8.06 8.95
CA PRO A 138 -10.84 7.44 7.64
C PRO A 138 -10.87 8.47 6.53
N GLU A 139 -11.52 9.62 6.77
CA GLU A 139 -11.64 10.71 5.80
C GLU A 139 -10.33 11.51 5.66
N GLN A 140 -9.42 11.41 6.62
CA GLN A 140 -8.12 12.08 6.59
C GLN A 140 -7.07 11.30 5.79
N ILE A 141 -7.12 9.97 5.83
CA ILE A 141 -6.06 9.13 5.23
C ILE A 141 -6.51 8.38 3.98
N LEU A 142 -7.82 8.28 3.72
CA LEU A 142 -8.37 7.57 2.56
C LEU A 142 -9.13 8.52 1.64
N PRO A 143 -8.83 8.50 0.33
CA PRO A 143 -9.69 9.11 -0.68
C PRO A 143 -11.11 8.54 -0.69
N ASP A 144 -12.03 9.29 -1.30
CA ASP A 144 -13.47 8.98 -1.36
C ASP A 144 -13.79 7.56 -1.87
N THR A 145 -13.04 7.11 -2.87
CA THR A 145 -13.18 5.77 -3.45
C THR A 145 -12.96 4.64 -2.44
N TYR A 146 -12.25 4.88 -1.34
CA TYR A 146 -11.94 3.88 -0.31
C TYR A 146 -12.77 4.06 0.98
N ARG A 147 -13.65 5.06 1.04
CA ARG A 147 -14.45 5.36 2.24
C ARG A 147 -15.37 4.20 2.60
N ALA A 148 -15.75 4.17 3.88
CA ALA A 148 -16.64 3.16 4.41
C ALA A 148 -18.04 3.23 3.80
N THR A 149 -18.61 2.07 3.49
CA THR A 149 -20.00 1.97 3.04
C THR A 149 -20.99 1.90 4.21
N GLN A 150 -20.53 1.53 5.40
CA GLN A 150 -21.34 1.43 6.61
C GLN A 150 -20.77 2.27 7.75
N SER A 151 -21.64 2.74 8.65
CA SER A 151 -21.27 3.42 9.89
C SER A 151 -21.87 2.73 11.12
N THR A 152 -21.21 2.89 12.27
CA THR A 152 -21.73 2.41 13.55
C THR A 152 -21.44 3.39 14.69
N PRO A 153 -22.35 3.53 15.67
CA PRO A 153 -22.07 4.27 16.90
C PRO A 153 -21.27 3.43 17.92
N VAL A 154 -21.12 2.11 17.71
CA VAL A 154 -20.52 1.18 18.70
C VAL A 154 -19.02 1.44 18.87
N GLN A 155 -18.61 1.81 20.08
CA GLN A 155 -17.21 2.06 20.41
C GLN A 155 -16.36 0.79 20.22
N GLY A 156 -15.15 0.99 19.68
CA GLY A 156 -14.19 -0.10 19.42
C GLY A 156 -14.36 -0.79 18.07
N TYR A 157 -15.39 -0.46 17.29
CA TYR A 157 -15.57 -0.94 15.92
C TYR A 157 -15.01 0.05 14.90
N GLY A 158 -14.89 -0.36 13.64
CA GLY A 158 -14.37 0.49 12.56
C GLY A 158 -12.87 0.72 12.63
N GLY A 159 -12.12 -0.23 13.20
CA GLY A 159 -10.66 -0.14 13.25
C GLY A 159 -10.01 -0.50 11.91
N LEU A 160 -8.82 0.05 11.66
CA LEU A 160 -7.97 -0.31 10.53
C LEU A 160 -6.72 -1.02 11.02
N VAL A 161 -6.41 -2.16 10.41
CA VAL A 161 -5.13 -2.85 10.50
C VAL A 161 -4.68 -3.18 9.07
N GLY A 162 -3.49 -3.73 8.86
CA GLY A 162 -3.06 -4.05 7.51
C GLY A 162 -1.56 -4.25 7.39
N GLU A 163 -1.11 -4.24 6.14
CA GLU A 163 0.30 -4.29 5.80
C GLU A 163 1.04 -3.05 6.30
N LEU A 164 2.01 -3.25 7.21
CA LEU A 164 2.75 -2.16 7.85
C LEU A 164 3.33 -1.13 6.85
N PRO A 165 4.12 -1.50 5.83
CA PRO A 165 4.65 -0.52 4.88
C PRO A 165 3.56 0.23 4.10
N LEU A 166 2.40 -0.39 3.88
CA LEU A 166 1.27 0.26 3.22
C LEU A 166 0.61 1.29 4.16
N LEU A 167 0.35 0.93 5.41
CA LEU A 167 -0.18 1.86 6.43
C LEU A 167 0.74 3.07 6.63
N ILE A 168 2.06 2.86 6.64
CA ILE A 168 3.06 3.94 6.68
C ILE A 168 2.94 4.82 5.44
N GLY A 169 2.79 4.21 4.26
CA GLY A 169 2.54 4.94 3.02
C GLY A 169 1.29 5.81 3.06
N LEU A 170 0.16 5.28 3.59
CA LEU A 170 -1.08 6.04 3.75
C LEU A 170 -0.91 7.25 4.66
N MET A 171 -0.23 7.06 5.81
CA MET A 171 0.07 8.18 6.72
C MET A 171 0.96 9.22 6.04
N ALA A 172 2.00 8.79 5.31
CA ALA A 172 2.89 9.70 4.60
C ALA A 172 2.16 10.50 3.50
N LEU A 173 1.17 9.92 2.83
CA LEU A 173 0.34 10.58 1.83
C LEU A 173 -0.67 11.57 2.43
N ALA A 174 -1.14 11.30 3.65
CA ALA A 174 -2.06 12.18 4.38
C ALA A 174 -1.37 13.39 5.03
N LEU A 175 -0.05 13.31 5.24
CA LEU A 175 0.73 14.39 5.82
C LEU A 175 1.24 15.36 4.75
N PRO A 176 1.30 16.68 5.04
CA PRO A 176 2.00 17.61 4.17
C PRO A 176 3.47 17.20 4.01
N SER A 177 4.05 17.39 2.81
CA SER A 177 5.39 16.89 2.47
C SER A 177 6.50 17.38 3.43
N ASN A 178 6.40 18.61 3.92
CA ASN A 178 7.30 19.21 4.91
C ASN A 178 7.14 18.63 6.32
N PHE A 179 6.01 17.97 6.60
CA PHE A 179 5.72 17.31 7.87
C PHE A 179 6.01 15.81 7.84
N VAL A 180 6.18 15.17 6.70
CA VAL A 180 6.41 13.71 6.64
C VAL A 180 7.64 13.31 7.46
N GLN A 181 8.74 14.05 7.37
CA GLN A 181 10.00 13.70 8.06
C GLN A 181 9.91 13.77 9.59
N THR A 182 9.02 14.60 10.14
CA THR A 182 8.90 14.88 11.59
C THR A 182 7.60 14.35 12.19
N GLY A 183 6.51 14.37 11.45
CA GLY A 183 5.18 13.88 11.82
C GLY A 183 5.08 12.36 11.78
N LEU A 184 5.55 11.72 10.71
CA LEU A 184 5.56 10.25 10.60
C LEU A 184 6.29 9.57 11.78
N PRO A 185 7.49 10.01 12.23
CA PRO A 185 8.09 9.52 13.48
C PRO A 185 7.16 9.57 14.67
N SER A 186 6.49 10.71 14.82
CA SER A 186 5.66 11.01 15.97
C SER A 186 4.41 10.13 15.99
N CYS A 187 3.82 9.86 14.83
CA CYS A 187 2.71 8.91 14.67
C CYS A 187 3.10 7.47 15.08
N MET A 188 4.39 7.14 14.96
CA MET A 188 4.93 5.79 15.12
C MET A 188 5.78 5.61 16.39
N ALA A 189 5.85 6.66 17.23
CA ALA A 189 6.56 6.65 18.51
C ALA A 189 5.90 5.74 19.57
N ASN A 190 4.69 5.25 19.30
CA ASN A 190 4.04 4.25 20.13
C ASN A 190 4.49 2.83 19.74
N PRO A 191 4.68 1.91 20.72
CA PRO A 191 5.11 0.55 20.43
C PRO A 191 4.09 -0.17 19.54
N TRP A 192 4.56 -0.65 18.39
CA TRP A 192 3.77 -1.46 17.48
C TRP A 192 3.47 -2.81 18.11
N ARG A 193 2.19 -3.19 18.20
CA ARG A 193 1.80 -4.55 18.56
C ARG A 193 1.86 -5.42 17.31
N VAL A 194 2.90 -6.23 17.18
CA VAL A 194 2.99 -7.26 16.12
C VAL A 194 2.03 -8.38 16.49
N TYR A 195 0.99 -8.59 15.68
CA TYR A 195 0.11 -9.75 15.81
C TYR A 195 0.77 -10.98 15.15
N PRO A 196 0.77 -12.16 15.79
CA PRO A 196 1.31 -13.38 15.19
C PRO A 196 0.66 -13.70 13.84
N VAL A 197 1.45 -14.16 12.87
CA VAL A 197 0.98 -14.57 11.53
C VAL A 197 -0.11 -15.66 11.61
N SER A 198 -0.10 -16.50 12.64
CA SER A 198 -1.16 -17.50 12.89
C SER A 198 -2.54 -16.85 13.10
N GLN A 199 -2.61 -15.68 13.74
CA GLN A 199 -3.85 -14.94 13.93
C GLN A 199 -4.33 -14.24 12.65
N LEU A 200 -3.48 -14.15 11.63
CA LEU A 200 -3.82 -13.60 10.31
C LEU A 200 -4.21 -14.69 9.30
N ARG A 201 -3.75 -15.94 9.48
CA ARG A 201 -3.97 -17.06 8.54
C ARG A 201 -5.21 -17.92 8.83
N GLU A 202 -5.82 -17.82 10.00
CA GLU A 202 -6.92 -18.72 10.44
C GLU A 202 -8.25 -18.61 9.67
N ARG A 203 -8.38 -17.82 8.59
CA ARG A 203 -9.64 -17.71 7.84
C ARG A 203 -9.57 -17.80 6.32
N GLN A 204 -8.41 -18.09 5.72
CA GLN A 204 -8.30 -18.34 4.28
C GLN A 204 -8.39 -19.82 3.88
N ALA A 205 -8.50 -20.76 4.83
CA ALA A 205 -8.75 -22.17 4.53
C ALA A 205 -10.22 -22.53 4.78
N GLY A 206 -11.01 -22.46 3.70
CA GLY A 206 -12.08 -23.40 3.35
C GLY A 206 -13.07 -23.84 4.43
N SER A 207 -14.29 -23.28 4.33
CA SER A 207 -15.51 -24.08 4.38
C SER A 207 -15.41 -25.28 3.42
N THR A 208 -15.36 -26.49 3.97
CA THR A 208 -16.00 -27.69 3.39
C THR A 208 -16.36 -28.66 4.51
N ASP A 209 -17.67 -28.89 4.63
CA ASP A 209 -18.39 -30.11 5.01
C ASP A 209 -18.16 -30.81 6.36
N GLY A 210 -19.28 -31.13 7.01
CA GLY A 210 -19.32 -32.19 8.02
C GLY A 210 -20.50 -32.13 8.97
N VAL A 211 -21.68 -32.54 8.48
CA VAL A 211 -22.78 -33.04 9.31
C VAL A 211 -22.24 -34.10 10.30
N TRP A 212 -22.43 -33.89 11.60
CA TRP A 212 -23.22 -34.69 12.57
C TRP A 212 -23.10 -34.05 13.96
#